data_AF-A0A552F9X6-F1
#
_entry.id   AF-A0A552F9X6-F1
#
_cell.length_a   1.000
_cell.length_b   1.000
_cell.length_c   1.000
_cell.angle_alpha   90.00
_cell.angle_beta   90.00
_cell.angle_gamma   90.00
#
_symmetry.space_group_name_H-M   'P 1'
#
loop_
_entity.id
_entity.type
_entity.pdbx_description
1 polymer ?
#
loop_
_entity_poly.entity_id
_entity_poly.type
_entity_poly.pdbx_seq_one_letter_code
_entity_poly.pdbx_strand_id
1 'polypeptide(L)'
;MNLITRKLNSLKRRLISKSINNYESPKLDFVDNLIEEINFTLSNSKISEAWRNYCNEIISCFRNGDPSEFLRFPKMTGTVHPNQFGLSFQYLNYIFSSDKFTAAIQNALTESPVGNPFLDPSYPLSSPLLVQHGYHLIRLLEYTNIDVLHLQEIVEFGGGYGSFFRLLKNLGYTNKYFIYDLPVMCAIQKFYLKNVFLPCPNTETLSNLKWLSGAASNVSDNVINLDESLFMATWSLSECP
;
A
#
# COMPACT_ATOMS: atom_id res chain seq x y z
N MET A 1 28.58 3.44 -5.03
CA MET A 1 28.67 1.97 -5.26
C MET A 1 28.95 1.68 -6.74
N ASN A 2 30.02 0.94 -7.09
CA ASN A 2 30.43 0.70 -8.50
C ASN A 2 29.40 -0.19 -9.26
N LEU A 3 29.25 0.03 -10.57
CA LEU A 3 28.37 -0.68 -11.51
C LEU A 3 28.46 -2.22 -11.38
N ILE A 4 29.66 -2.75 -11.16
CA ILE A 4 29.89 -4.19 -10.97
C ILE A 4 29.20 -4.70 -9.70
N THR A 5 29.33 -3.98 -8.59
CA THR A 5 28.66 -4.29 -7.31
C THR A 5 27.13 -4.21 -7.46
N ARG A 6 26.62 -3.27 -8.25
CA ARG A 6 25.17 -3.13 -8.53
C ARG A 6 24.64 -4.33 -9.31
N LYS A 7 25.36 -4.78 -10.35
CA LYS A 7 24.99 -5.99 -11.12
C LYS A 7 25.04 -7.25 -10.27
N LEU A 8 26.08 -7.42 -9.44
CA LEU A 8 26.19 -8.54 -8.51
C LEU A 8 25.05 -8.57 -7.48
N ASN A 9 24.68 -7.42 -6.92
CA ASN A 9 23.56 -7.31 -5.99
C ASN A 9 22.21 -7.53 -6.68
N SER A 10 22.04 -7.11 -7.93
CA SER A 10 20.84 -7.41 -8.74
C SER A 10 20.73 -8.92 -9.03
N LEU A 11 21.84 -9.57 -9.42
CA LEU A 11 21.90 -11.03 -9.63
C LEU A 11 21.59 -11.81 -8.34
N LYS A 12 22.20 -11.43 -7.21
CA LYS A 12 21.89 -12.02 -5.90
C LYS A 12 20.41 -11.83 -5.55
N ARG A 13 19.85 -10.64 -5.78
CA ARG A 13 18.42 -10.39 -5.54
C ARG A 13 17.50 -11.16 -6.46
N ARG A 14 17.89 -11.39 -7.73
CA ARG A 14 17.15 -12.25 -8.65
C ARG A 14 17.23 -13.74 -8.27
N LEU A 15 18.34 -14.16 -7.69
CA LEU A 15 18.49 -15.51 -7.14
C LEU A 15 17.69 -15.67 -5.85
N ILE A 16 17.71 -14.67 -4.96
CA ILE A 16 16.89 -14.60 -3.74
C ILE A 16 15.41 -14.55 -4.11
N SER A 17 15.00 -13.70 -5.06
CA SER A 17 13.62 -13.66 -5.54
C SER A 17 13.23 -15.00 -6.13
N LYS A 18 14.10 -15.66 -6.92
CA LYS A 18 13.86 -17.02 -7.41
C LYS A 18 13.78 -18.08 -6.32
N SER A 19 14.52 -17.97 -5.22
CA SER A 19 14.42 -18.89 -4.08
C SER A 19 13.25 -18.58 -3.15
N ILE A 20 12.79 -17.33 -3.13
CA ILE A 20 11.54 -16.89 -2.48
C ILE A 20 10.34 -17.15 -3.42
N ASN A 21 10.56 -17.35 -4.73
CA ASN A 21 9.56 -17.59 -5.78
C ASN A 21 8.94 -18.99 -5.71
N ASN A 22 8.35 -19.32 -4.57
CA ASN A 22 6.95 -19.69 -4.60
C ASN A 22 6.12 -18.45 -4.20
N TYR A 23 6.31 -17.34 -4.92
CA TYR A 23 5.56 -16.08 -4.88
C TYR A 23 4.14 -16.28 -5.44
N GLU A 24 3.52 -17.43 -5.15
CA GLU A 24 2.12 -17.66 -5.49
C GLU A 24 1.28 -16.74 -4.62
N SER A 25 0.33 -16.03 -5.24
CA SER A 25 -0.69 -15.33 -4.48
C SER A 25 -1.34 -16.32 -3.53
N PRO A 26 -1.43 -16.02 -2.22
CA PRO A 26 -2.09 -16.92 -1.31
C PRO A 26 -3.56 -17.07 -1.72
N LYS A 27 -4.18 -18.18 -1.32
CA LYS A 27 -5.65 -18.27 -1.38
C LYS A 27 -6.21 -17.10 -0.58
N LEU A 28 -6.97 -16.24 -1.26
CA LEU A 28 -7.49 -15.04 -0.64
C LEU A 28 -8.78 -15.36 0.10
N ASP A 29 -8.87 -14.90 1.34
CA ASP A 29 -10.08 -14.92 2.16
C ASP A 29 -10.80 -13.56 2.03
N PHE A 30 -12.06 -13.52 2.50
CA PHE A 30 -12.85 -12.28 2.65
C PHE A 30 -13.33 -11.60 1.34
N VAL A 31 -13.35 -12.32 0.20
CA VAL A 31 -13.89 -11.77 -1.07
C VAL A 31 -15.37 -11.40 -0.94
N ASP A 32 -16.17 -12.23 -0.27
CA ASP A 32 -17.59 -11.95 -0.05
C ASP A 32 -17.79 -10.69 0.81
N ASN A 33 -17.00 -10.54 1.88
CA ASN A 33 -17.03 -9.34 2.71
C ASN A 33 -16.67 -8.07 1.92
N LEU A 34 -15.67 -8.16 1.03
CA LEU A 34 -15.33 -7.06 0.13
C LEU A 34 -16.53 -6.66 -0.74
N ILE A 35 -17.17 -7.64 -1.39
CA ILE A 35 -18.32 -7.40 -2.27
C ILE A 35 -19.50 -6.82 -1.48
N GLU A 36 -19.77 -7.31 -0.27
CA GLU A 36 -20.79 -6.79 0.62
C GLU A 36 -20.55 -5.32 1.00
N GLU A 37 -19.31 -4.96 1.39
CA GLU A 37 -18.94 -3.57 1.73
C GLU A 37 -19.09 -2.62 0.53
N ILE A 38 -18.73 -3.08 -0.69
CA ILE A 38 -18.92 -2.26 -1.91
C ILE A 38 -20.41 -2.12 -2.24
N ASN A 39 -21.21 -3.18 -2.12
CA ASN A 39 -22.67 -3.11 -2.34
C ASN A 39 -23.35 -2.17 -1.33
N PHE A 40 -22.92 -2.20 -0.07
CA PHE A 40 -23.40 -1.26 0.94
C PHE A 40 -23.11 0.19 0.53
N THR A 41 -21.90 0.46 0.01
CA THR A 41 -21.54 1.79 -0.53
C THR A 41 -22.45 2.20 -1.69
N LEU A 42 -22.73 1.28 -2.62
CA LEU A 42 -23.57 1.52 -3.80
C LEU A 42 -25.04 1.81 -3.45
N SER A 43 -25.50 1.35 -2.29
CA SER A 43 -26.86 1.61 -1.77
C SER A 43 -27.06 3.07 -1.33
N ASN A 44 -25.97 3.82 -1.12
CA ASN A 44 -26.03 5.22 -0.75
C ASN A 44 -26.38 6.11 -1.96
N SER A 45 -27.40 6.96 -1.82
CA SER A 45 -27.92 7.81 -2.91
C SER A 45 -26.99 8.95 -3.34
N LYS A 46 -25.93 9.24 -2.57
CA LYS A 46 -25.01 10.38 -2.82
C LYS A 46 -23.77 10.05 -3.65
N ILE A 47 -23.63 8.83 -4.16
CA ILE A 47 -22.49 8.44 -5.01
C ILE A 47 -22.67 8.94 -6.45
N SER A 48 -21.63 9.51 -7.05
CA SER A 48 -21.65 9.93 -8.45
C SER A 48 -21.73 8.72 -9.39
N GLU A 49 -22.19 8.94 -10.62
CA GLU A 49 -22.27 7.89 -11.65
C GLU A 49 -20.89 7.31 -11.99
N ALA A 50 -19.86 8.15 -12.07
CA ALA A 50 -18.48 7.70 -12.31
C ALA A 50 -18.01 6.72 -11.22
N TRP A 51 -18.28 7.03 -9.94
CA TRP A 51 -17.93 6.15 -8.82
C TRP A 51 -18.79 4.89 -8.76
N ARG A 52 -20.08 4.99 -9.13
CA ARG A 52 -20.95 3.82 -9.28
C ARG A 52 -20.40 2.86 -10.34
N ASN A 53 -19.95 3.37 -11.48
CA ASN A 53 -19.34 2.58 -12.54
C ASN A 53 -18.03 1.93 -12.08
N TYR A 54 -17.17 2.67 -11.38
CA TYR A 54 -15.95 2.12 -10.77
C TYR A 54 -16.26 0.93 -9.84
N CYS A 55 -17.21 1.09 -8.91
CA CYS A 55 -17.60 0.03 -7.99
C CYS A 55 -18.14 -1.21 -8.71
N ASN A 56 -19.01 -1.02 -9.71
CA ASN A 56 -19.57 -2.13 -10.49
C ASN A 56 -18.49 -2.88 -11.28
N GLU A 57 -17.52 -2.16 -11.86
CA GLU A 57 -16.39 -2.76 -12.57
C GLU A 57 -15.52 -3.59 -11.63
N ILE A 58 -15.18 -3.06 -10.45
CA ILE A 58 -14.44 -3.80 -9.42
C ILE A 58 -15.19 -5.07 -9.00
N ILE A 59 -16.49 -4.98 -8.67
CA ILE A 59 -17.30 -6.17 -8.33
C ILE A 59 -17.29 -7.19 -9.47
N SER A 60 -17.45 -6.74 -10.72
CA SER A 60 -17.42 -7.62 -11.89
C SER A 60 -16.08 -8.35 -12.00
N CYS A 61 -14.95 -7.66 -11.81
CA CYS A 61 -13.63 -8.29 -11.83
C CYS A 61 -13.46 -9.33 -10.71
N PHE A 62 -13.92 -9.06 -9.49
CA PHE A 62 -13.85 -10.04 -8.39
C PHE A 62 -14.78 -11.25 -8.59
N ARG A 63 -15.92 -11.08 -9.27
CA ARG A 63 -16.87 -12.18 -9.55
C ARG A 63 -16.46 -13.06 -10.72
N ASN A 64 -15.91 -12.45 -11.77
CA ASN A 64 -15.66 -13.12 -13.04
C ASN A 64 -14.17 -13.42 -13.29
N GLY A 65 -13.28 -12.78 -12.54
CA GLY A 65 -11.83 -12.97 -12.62
C GLY A 65 -11.28 -13.76 -11.44
N ASP A 66 -9.95 -13.90 -11.39
CA ASP A 66 -9.25 -14.47 -10.25
C ASP A 66 -8.98 -13.38 -9.20
N PRO A 67 -9.57 -13.44 -8.00
CA PRO A 67 -9.29 -12.48 -6.93
C PRO A 67 -7.81 -12.38 -6.57
N SER A 68 -7.03 -13.45 -6.77
CA SER A 68 -5.59 -13.47 -6.49
C SER A 68 -4.79 -12.50 -7.37
N GLU A 69 -5.39 -12.01 -8.44
CA GLU A 69 -4.82 -11.11 -9.45
C GLU A 69 -5.37 -9.67 -9.35
N PHE A 70 -6.05 -9.31 -8.25
CA PHE A 70 -6.82 -8.07 -8.24
C PHE A 70 -6.01 -6.79 -8.49
N LEU A 71 -4.70 -6.73 -8.13
CA LEU A 71 -3.85 -5.58 -8.44
C LEU A 71 -3.55 -5.45 -9.95
N ARG A 72 -3.87 -6.48 -10.74
CA ARG A 72 -3.77 -6.51 -12.20
C ARG A 72 -5.09 -6.26 -12.92
N PHE A 73 -6.19 -6.08 -12.19
CA PHE A 73 -7.45 -5.70 -12.81
C PHE A 73 -7.29 -4.36 -13.54
N PRO A 74 -7.89 -4.18 -14.73
CA PRO A 74 -7.66 -2.99 -15.56
C PRO A 74 -7.80 -1.68 -14.76
N LYS A 75 -8.84 -1.59 -13.93
CA LYS A 75 -9.07 -0.40 -13.12
C LYS A 75 -8.04 -0.17 -12.04
N MET A 76 -7.56 -1.22 -11.39
CA MET A 76 -6.50 -1.14 -10.37
C MET A 76 -5.17 -0.70 -11.00
N THR A 77 -4.82 -1.25 -12.17
CA THR A 77 -3.59 -0.87 -12.88
C THR A 77 -3.62 0.55 -13.44
N GLY A 78 -4.81 1.07 -13.76
CA GLY A 78 -4.98 2.42 -14.28
C GLY A 78 -4.98 3.52 -13.21
N THR A 79 -5.12 3.16 -11.93
CA THR A 79 -5.26 4.13 -10.84
C THR A 79 -4.25 3.89 -9.72
N VAL A 80 -4.39 2.80 -8.98
CA VAL A 80 -3.73 2.61 -7.69
C VAL A 80 -2.52 1.69 -7.72
N HIS A 81 -2.29 0.96 -8.82
CA HIS A 81 -1.10 0.13 -9.02
C HIS A 81 -0.51 0.26 -10.44
N PRO A 82 -0.10 1.48 -10.85
CA PRO A 82 0.35 1.72 -12.20
C PRO A 82 1.70 1.06 -12.50
N ASN A 83 1.84 0.57 -13.72
CA ASN A 83 3.11 0.07 -14.21
C ASN A 83 4.05 1.23 -14.56
N GLN A 84 4.95 1.59 -13.64
CA GLN A 84 5.87 2.72 -13.76
C GLN A 84 7.36 2.33 -13.68
N PHE A 85 7.78 1.27 -14.37
CA PHE A 85 9.17 0.76 -14.30
C PHE A 85 10.24 1.84 -14.54
N GLY A 86 10.03 2.76 -15.49
CA GLY A 86 10.98 3.83 -15.80
C GLY A 86 11.24 4.79 -14.63
N LEU A 87 10.18 5.18 -13.91
CA LEU A 87 10.30 6.02 -12.71
C LEU A 87 10.86 5.21 -11.53
N SER A 88 10.45 3.95 -11.40
CA SER A 88 10.91 3.06 -10.34
C SER A 88 12.44 2.93 -10.32
N PHE A 89 13.07 2.81 -11.49
CA PHE A 89 14.53 2.82 -11.60
C PHE A 89 15.17 4.09 -11.03
N GLN A 90 14.60 5.27 -11.29
CA GLN A 90 15.11 6.54 -10.76
C GLN A 90 14.96 6.61 -9.24
N TYR A 91 13.82 6.18 -8.71
CA TYR A 91 13.57 6.09 -7.27
C TYR A 91 14.54 5.12 -6.58
N LEU A 92 14.78 3.93 -7.14
CA LEU A 92 15.75 2.98 -6.60
C LEU A 92 17.17 3.54 -6.57
N ASN A 93 17.58 4.27 -7.62
CA ASN A 93 18.88 4.92 -7.64
C ASN A 93 19.01 5.92 -6.50
N TYR A 94 17.97 6.72 -6.25
CA TYR A 94 17.94 7.68 -5.16
C TYR A 94 17.98 7.00 -3.80
N ILE A 95 17.05 6.06 -3.55
CA ILE A 95 16.93 5.32 -2.29
C ILE A 95 18.27 4.68 -1.92
N PHE A 96 18.91 3.95 -2.83
CA PHE A 96 20.17 3.27 -2.53
C PHE A 96 21.38 4.20 -2.37
N SER A 97 21.25 5.47 -2.71
CA SER A 97 22.29 6.48 -2.48
C SER A 97 22.10 7.29 -1.20
N SER A 98 20.93 7.18 -0.55
CA SER A 98 20.61 7.92 0.67
C SER A 98 21.28 7.30 1.90
N ASP A 99 21.81 8.14 2.79
CA ASP A 99 22.31 7.71 4.11
C ASP A 99 21.18 7.23 5.05
N LYS A 100 19.92 7.53 4.72
CA LYS A 100 18.75 7.04 5.45
C LYS A 100 18.39 5.60 5.07
N PHE A 101 18.95 5.06 3.98
CA PHE A 101 18.65 3.70 3.53
C PHE A 101 19.31 2.65 4.43
N THR A 102 18.48 1.84 5.09
CA THR A 102 18.92 0.79 6.01
C THR A 102 18.47 -0.60 5.57
N ALA A 103 19.00 -1.64 6.21
CA ALA A 103 18.54 -3.01 6.00
C ALA A 103 17.05 -3.18 6.35
N ALA A 104 16.55 -2.44 7.36
CA ALA A 104 15.12 -2.45 7.72
C ALA A 104 14.26 -1.91 6.57
N ILE A 105 14.64 -0.76 5.98
CA ILE A 105 13.94 -0.20 4.81
C ILE A 105 14.02 -1.16 3.63
N GLN A 106 15.19 -1.77 3.37
CA GLN A 106 15.33 -2.76 2.31
C GLN A 106 14.34 -3.93 2.46
N ASN A 107 14.22 -4.46 3.69
CA ASN A 107 13.32 -5.57 3.99
C ASN A 107 11.86 -5.14 3.83
N ALA A 108 11.48 -3.96 4.34
CA ALA A 108 10.12 -3.45 4.24
C ALA A 108 9.70 -3.10 2.80
N LEU A 109 10.67 -2.81 1.92
CA LEU A 109 10.47 -2.67 0.47
C LEU A 109 10.30 -3.98 -0.29
N THR A 110 10.30 -5.13 0.40
CA THR A 110 9.94 -6.40 -0.23
C THR A 110 8.42 -6.47 -0.37
N GLU A 111 7.93 -6.82 -1.54
CA GLU A 111 6.51 -6.82 -1.89
C GLU A 111 5.80 -8.07 -1.38
N SER A 112 4.51 -7.93 -1.06
CA SER A 112 3.62 -9.07 -0.75
C SER A 112 3.16 -9.76 -2.04
N PRO A 113 3.05 -11.09 -2.08
CA PRO A 113 2.43 -11.77 -3.21
C PRO A 113 0.91 -11.49 -3.33
N VAL A 114 0.25 -11.01 -2.27
CA VAL A 114 -1.20 -10.76 -2.25
C VAL A 114 -1.61 -9.81 -3.38
N GLY A 115 -2.51 -10.28 -4.25
CA GLY A 115 -3.01 -9.54 -5.39
C GLY A 115 -2.14 -9.58 -6.64
N ASN A 116 -1.08 -10.39 -6.63
CA ASN A 116 -0.10 -10.55 -7.70
C ASN A 116 0.41 -9.21 -8.27
N PRO A 117 1.13 -8.38 -7.49
CA PRO A 117 1.63 -7.09 -7.99
C PRO A 117 2.66 -7.26 -9.11
N PHE A 118 2.67 -6.33 -10.06
CA PHE A 118 3.78 -6.18 -11.01
C PHE A 118 5.08 -5.87 -10.26
N LEU A 119 6.07 -6.75 -10.35
CA LEU A 119 7.41 -6.53 -9.80
C LEU A 119 8.30 -5.76 -10.78
N ASP A 120 9.17 -4.89 -10.27
CA ASP A 120 10.16 -4.20 -11.08
C ASP A 120 11.24 -5.19 -11.58
N PRO A 121 11.45 -5.35 -12.90
CA PRO A 121 12.48 -6.23 -13.44
C PRO A 121 13.91 -5.90 -12.94
N SER A 122 14.18 -4.63 -12.61
CA SER A 122 15.46 -4.14 -12.10
C SER A 122 15.64 -4.42 -10.60
N TYR A 123 14.54 -4.60 -9.87
CA TYR A 123 14.49 -4.93 -8.45
C TYR A 123 13.32 -5.87 -8.17
N PRO A 124 13.45 -7.17 -8.51
CA PRO A 124 12.35 -8.15 -8.53
C PRO A 124 11.96 -8.64 -7.13
N LEU A 125 12.11 -7.78 -6.14
CA LEU A 125 11.62 -7.93 -4.78
C LEU A 125 10.54 -6.88 -4.47
N SER A 126 10.36 -5.85 -5.30
CA SER A 126 9.43 -4.75 -5.05
C SER A 126 8.61 -4.42 -6.28
N SER A 127 7.42 -3.88 -6.08
CA SER A 127 6.64 -3.27 -7.16
C SER A 127 7.07 -1.81 -7.41
N PRO A 128 6.80 -1.25 -8.61
CA PRO A 128 7.05 0.17 -8.87
C PRO A 128 6.42 1.11 -7.84
N LEU A 129 5.20 0.80 -7.39
CA LEU A 129 4.49 1.59 -6.40
C LEU A 129 5.14 1.51 -5.02
N LEU A 130 5.50 0.31 -4.55
CA LEU A 130 6.16 0.17 -3.25
C LEU A 130 7.54 0.86 -3.24
N VAL A 131 8.26 0.83 -4.36
CA VAL A 131 9.48 1.62 -4.54
C VAL A 131 9.20 3.13 -4.42
N GLN A 132 8.14 3.62 -5.05
CA GLN A 132 7.75 5.04 -4.96
C GLN A 132 7.42 5.43 -3.51
N HIS A 133 6.69 4.58 -2.78
CA HIS A 133 6.46 4.76 -1.34
C HIS A 133 7.76 4.82 -0.54
N GLY A 134 8.72 3.94 -0.83
CA GLY A 134 10.08 3.98 -0.26
C GLY A 134 10.80 5.29 -0.52
N TYR A 135 10.69 5.80 -1.75
CA TYR A 135 11.27 7.08 -2.12
C TYR A 135 10.65 8.22 -1.31
N HIS A 136 9.32 8.28 -1.19
CA HIS A 136 8.67 9.31 -0.38
C HIS A 136 9.05 9.24 1.10
N LEU A 137 9.17 8.03 1.67
CA LEU A 137 9.64 7.86 3.04
C LEU A 137 11.08 8.37 3.21
N ILE A 138 12.00 7.98 2.32
CA ILE A 138 13.39 8.45 2.37
C ILE A 138 13.45 9.98 2.29
N ARG A 139 12.69 10.59 1.37
CA ARG A 139 12.61 12.05 1.26
C ARG A 139 12.08 12.70 2.54
N LEU A 140 11.05 12.13 3.17
CA LEU A 140 10.56 12.62 4.45
C LEU A 140 11.66 12.59 5.54
N LEU A 141 12.39 11.49 5.65
CA LEU A 141 13.45 11.29 6.65
C LEU A 141 14.70 12.15 6.41
N GLU A 142 14.94 12.59 5.17
CA GLU A 142 16.05 13.48 4.81
C GLU A 142 15.71 14.95 5.07
N TYR A 143 14.48 15.37 4.79
CA TYR A 143 14.05 16.77 4.91
C TYR A 143 13.50 17.12 6.29
N THR A 144 13.31 16.12 7.15
CA THR A 144 12.79 16.30 8.50
C THR A 144 13.64 15.54 9.51
N ASN A 145 13.54 15.91 10.78
CA ASN A 145 14.10 15.15 11.89
C ASN A 145 13.04 14.22 12.53
N ILE A 146 11.96 13.93 11.80
CA ILE A 146 10.88 13.09 12.30
C ILE A 146 11.34 11.63 12.33
N ASP A 147 11.15 10.99 13.47
CA ASP A 147 11.18 9.53 13.55
C ASP A 147 9.76 9.00 13.39
N VAL A 148 9.46 8.54 12.18
CA VAL A 148 8.11 8.06 11.80
C VAL A 148 7.64 6.91 12.69
N LEU A 149 8.56 6.10 13.22
CA LEU A 149 8.23 4.95 14.07
C LEU A 149 7.80 5.36 15.49
N HIS A 150 8.16 6.57 15.93
CA HIS A 150 7.84 7.10 17.26
C HIS A 150 6.64 8.05 17.27
N LEU A 151 6.08 8.40 16.11
CA LEU A 151 4.85 9.18 16.02
C LEU A 151 3.68 8.44 16.67
N GLN A 152 2.82 9.15 17.39
CA GLN A 152 1.65 8.55 18.05
C GLN A 152 0.53 8.25 17.06
N GLU A 153 0.38 9.13 16.06
CA GLU A 153 -0.74 9.09 15.12
C GLU A 153 -0.27 9.45 13.72
N ILE A 154 -0.56 8.60 12.74
CA ILE A 154 -0.37 8.92 11.32
C ILE A 154 -1.73 8.93 10.65
N VAL A 155 -2.02 9.98 9.90
CA VAL A 155 -3.22 10.11 9.07
C VAL A 155 -2.80 10.10 7.62
N GLU A 156 -3.19 9.06 6.89
CA GLU A 156 -3.01 8.95 5.45
C GLU A 156 -4.31 9.30 4.74
N PHE A 157 -4.29 10.34 3.92
CA PHE A 157 -5.38 10.70 3.04
C PHE A 157 -5.16 10.01 1.68
N GLY A 158 -6.16 9.26 1.20
CA GLY A 158 -6.09 8.52 -0.06
C GLY A 158 -4.97 7.49 -0.09
N GLY A 159 -5.05 6.48 0.76
CA GLY A 159 -4.03 5.43 0.92
C GLY A 159 -3.99 4.38 -0.20
N GLY A 160 -4.82 4.54 -1.24
CA GLY A 160 -4.85 3.61 -2.37
C GLY A 160 -5.33 2.23 -1.90
N TYR A 161 -4.56 1.17 -2.14
CA TYR A 161 -4.87 -0.15 -1.58
C TYR A 161 -4.18 -0.44 -0.23
N GLY A 162 -3.47 0.54 0.36
CA GLY A 162 -2.85 0.42 1.69
C GLY A 162 -1.37 0.00 1.68
N SER A 163 -0.68 0.15 0.54
CA SER A 163 0.73 -0.25 0.40
C SER A 163 1.69 0.55 1.29
N PHE A 164 1.43 1.84 1.49
CA PHE A 164 2.26 2.68 2.37
C PHE A 164 2.11 2.30 3.85
N PHE A 165 0.90 2.07 4.33
CA PHE A 165 0.68 1.50 5.68
C PHE A 165 1.44 0.18 5.85
N ARG A 166 1.36 -0.74 4.87
CA ARG A 166 2.10 -2.01 4.91
C ARG A 166 3.61 -1.78 5.03
N LEU A 167 4.17 -0.82 4.28
CA LEU A 167 5.58 -0.44 4.36
C LEU A 167 5.96 -0.02 5.80
N LEU A 168 5.19 0.89 6.41
CA LEU A 168 5.46 1.38 7.77
C LEU A 168 5.25 0.30 8.84
N LYS A 169 4.22 -0.54 8.68
CA LYS A 169 3.99 -1.69 9.56
C LYS A 169 5.16 -2.66 9.53
N ASN A 170 5.70 -2.96 8.35
CA ASN A 170 6.89 -3.81 8.18
C ASN A 170 8.18 -3.18 8.72
N LEU A 171 8.23 -1.85 8.85
CA LEU A 171 9.31 -1.13 9.53
C LEU A 171 9.17 -1.15 11.07
N GLY A 172 8.03 -1.61 11.59
CA GLY A 172 7.78 -1.71 13.03
C GLY A 172 6.84 -0.64 13.58
N TYR A 173 6.10 0.10 12.75
CA TYR A 173 5.13 1.07 13.24
C TYR A 173 3.95 0.37 13.95
N THR A 174 3.77 0.65 15.24
CA THR A 174 2.72 0.04 16.08
C THR A 174 1.70 1.02 16.62
N ASN A 175 1.97 2.33 16.52
CA ASN A 175 1.08 3.37 17.01
C ASN A 175 -0.12 3.57 16.05
N LYS A 176 -1.03 4.50 16.35
CA LYS A 176 -2.30 4.58 15.63
C LYS A 176 -2.09 5.03 14.19
N TYR A 177 -2.77 4.37 13.26
CA TYR A 177 -2.77 4.71 11.85
C TYR A 177 -4.20 4.88 11.37
N PHE A 178 -4.46 5.98 10.69
CA PHE A 178 -5.76 6.30 10.12
C PHE A 178 -5.60 6.40 8.61
N ILE A 179 -6.34 5.60 7.85
CA ILE A 179 -6.48 5.82 6.40
C ILE A 179 -7.84 6.47 6.17
N TYR A 180 -7.84 7.70 5.68
CA TYR A 180 -9.03 8.37 5.21
C TYR A 180 -9.13 8.21 3.70
N ASP A 181 -10.15 7.50 3.23
CA ASP A 181 -10.34 7.23 1.81
C ASP A 181 -11.82 7.08 1.45
N LEU A 182 -12.10 6.89 0.16
CA LEU A 182 -13.42 6.55 -0.34
C LEU A 182 -13.85 5.18 0.20
N PRO A 183 -15.15 4.96 0.46
CA PRO A 183 -15.63 3.70 1.05
C PRO A 183 -15.20 2.44 0.26
N VAL A 184 -15.22 2.50 -1.08
CA VAL A 184 -14.75 1.39 -1.95
C VAL A 184 -13.25 1.12 -1.77
N MET A 185 -12.44 2.17 -1.60
CA MET A 185 -11.01 2.03 -1.36
C MET A 185 -10.76 1.45 0.03
N CYS A 186 -11.48 1.91 1.06
CA CYS A 186 -11.43 1.30 2.40
C CYS A 186 -11.77 -0.20 2.36
N ALA A 187 -12.77 -0.62 1.59
CA ALA A 187 -13.12 -2.04 1.43
C ALA A 187 -11.96 -2.83 0.80
N ILE A 188 -11.37 -2.31 -0.28
CA ILE A 188 -10.20 -2.92 -0.95
C ILE A 188 -8.98 -2.98 0.00
N GLN A 189 -8.71 -1.92 0.76
CA GLN A 189 -7.62 -1.86 1.72
C GLN A 189 -7.79 -2.89 2.84
N LYS A 190 -9.01 -3.04 3.40
CA LYS A 190 -9.31 -4.08 4.39
C LYS A 190 -9.08 -5.47 3.81
N PHE A 191 -9.57 -5.74 2.60
CA PHE A 191 -9.37 -7.00 1.90
C PHE A 191 -7.88 -7.31 1.72
N TYR A 192 -7.13 -6.37 1.16
CA TYR A 192 -5.69 -6.53 0.93
C TYR A 192 -4.92 -6.74 2.24
N LEU A 193 -5.06 -5.83 3.20
CA LEU A 193 -4.26 -5.84 4.42
C LEU A 193 -4.57 -7.04 5.33
N LYS A 194 -5.83 -7.50 5.38
CA LYS A 194 -6.17 -8.75 6.08
C LYS A 194 -5.50 -9.97 5.45
N ASN A 195 -5.41 -10.03 4.12
CA ASN A 195 -4.74 -11.11 3.41
C ASN A 195 -3.21 -11.02 3.50
N VAL A 196 -2.63 -9.81 3.59
CA VAL A 196 -1.20 -9.60 3.83
C VAL A 196 -0.81 -10.02 5.24
N PHE A 197 -1.61 -9.64 6.23
CA PHE A 197 -1.32 -9.82 7.64
C PHE A 197 -2.28 -10.84 8.29
N LEU A 198 -2.60 -11.94 7.58
CA LEU A 198 -3.52 -12.97 8.07
C LEU A 198 -3.23 -13.27 9.55
N PRO A 199 -4.26 -13.24 10.40
CA PRO A 199 -4.05 -13.36 11.83
C PRO A 199 -3.40 -14.72 12.11
N CYS A 200 -2.16 -14.71 12.59
CA CYS A 200 -1.64 -15.84 13.32
C CYS A 200 -2.58 -16.04 14.53
N PRO A 201 -2.93 -17.28 14.92
CA PRO A 201 -3.76 -17.49 16.10
C PRO A 201 -3.18 -16.71 17.29
N ASN A 202 -3.96 -15.79 17.85
CA ASN A 202 -3.63 -14.90 18.97
C ASN A 202 -2.90 -13.56 18.68
N THR A 203 -2.86 -13.09 17.42
CA THR A 203 -2.36 -11.73 17.12
C THR A 203 -3.39 -10.90 16.34
N GLU A 204 -3.89 -9.82 16.93
CA GLU A 204 -4.58 -8.76 16.18
C GLU A 204 -3.56 -7.91 15.42
N THR A 205 -3.16 -8.37 14.24
CA THR A 205 -2.10 -7.77 13.42
C THR A 205 -2.41 -6.33 12.95
N LEU A 206 -3.68 -5.95 12.91
CA LEU A 206 -4.19 -4.67 12.39
C LEU A 206 -4.91 -3.80 13.43
N SER A 207 -4.78 -4.08 14.74
CA SER A 207 -5.47 -3.35 15.81
C SER A 207 -5.15 -1.85 15.86
N ASN A 208 -3.98 -1.45 15.37
CA ASN A 208 -3.54 -0.07 15.32
C ASN A 208 -4.03 0.70 14.08
N LEU A 209 -4.69 0.03 13.13
CA LEU A 209 -5.19 0.63 11.90
C LEU A 209 -6.69 0.90 11.98
N LYS A 210 -7.10 2.10 11.58
CA LYS A 210 -8.50 2.49 11.43
C LYS A 210 -8.75 3.06 10.04
N TRP A 211 -9.86 2.66 9.44
CA TRP A 211 -10.34 3.23 8.19
C TRP A 211 -11.41 4.27 8.46
N LEU A 212 -11.27 5.44 7.87
CA LEU A 212 -12.21 6.55 7.93
C LEU A 212 -12.75 6.79 6.52
N SER A 213 -14.06 6.97 6.39
CA SER A 213 -14.69 7.21 5.09
C SER A 213 -15.93 8.07 5.19
N GLY A 214 -16.06 9.03 4.27
CA GLY A 214 -17.21 9.92 4.18
C GLY A 214 -17.10 11.18 5.06
N ALA A 215 -18.03 12.11 4.86
CA ALA A 215 -18.02 13.42 5.53
C ALA A 215 -18.35 13.36 7.04
N ALA A 216 -18.90 12.23 7.53
CA ALA A 216 -19.29 12.07 8.93
C ALA A 216 -18.18 11.46 9.80
N SER A 217 -17.16 10.83 9.20
CA SER A 217 -15.98 10.38 9.95
C SER A 217 -14.99 11.53 10.05
N ASN A 218 -15.21 12.42 11.01
CA ASN A 218 -14.27 13.51 11.24
C ASN A 218 -12.95 12.94 11.76
N VAL A 219 -11.87 13.23 11.04
CA VAL A 219 -10.50 12.96 11.48
C VAL A 219 -10.25 13.62 12.84
N SER A 220 -10.81 14.81 13.08
CA SER A 220 -10.72 15.53 14.36
C SER A 220 -11.36 14.82 15.55
N ASP A 221 -12.36 13.96 15.31
CA ASP A 221 -13.02 13.20 16.39
C ASP A 221 -12.21 11.95 16.76
N ASN A 222 -11.17 11.64 15.97
CA ASN A 222 -10.37 10.42 16.09
C ASN A 222 -8.87 10.67 16.36
N VAL A 223 -8.35 11.81 15.88
CA VAL A 223 -6.96 12.26 16.06
C VAL A 223 -6.93 13.17 17.27
N ILE A 224 -6.19 12.74 18.29
CA ILE A 224 -6.25 13.30 19.63
C ILE A 224 -4.97 14.11 19.92
N ASN A 225 -3.86 13.79 19.26
CA ASN A 225 -2.57 14.42 19.54
C ASN A 225 -1.92 14.96 18.27
N LEU A 226 -1.95 16.28 18.07
CA LEU A 226 -1.37 16.93 16.89
C LEU A 226 0.15 17.05 16.94
N ASP A 227 0.75 17.12 18.14
CA ASP A 227 2.19 17.43 18.30
C ASP A 227 3.11 16.26 17.91
N GLU A 228 2.61 15.03 18.02
CA GLU A 228 3.33 13.79 17.64
C GLU A 228 2.61 13.07 16.50
N SER A 229 2.05 13.86 15.56
CA SER A 229 1.30 13.35 14.42
C SER A 229 1.94 13.66 13.07
N LEU A 230 1.60 12.85 12.07
CA LEU A 230 1.97 13.08 10.68
C LEU A 230 0.74 12.92 9.78
N PHE A 231 0.47 13.95 8.99
CA PHE A 231 -0.46 13.87 7.88
C PHE A 231 0.30 13.53 6.59
N MET A 232 -0.16 12.52 5.85
CA MET A 232 0.43 12.03 4.61
C MET A 232 -0.60 12.00 3.50
N ALA A 233 -0.19 12.47 2.31
CA ALA A 233 -0.96 12.38 1.09
C ALA A 233 0.01 12.31 -0.10
N THR A 234 0.51 11.12 -0.40
CA THR A 234 1.63 10.95 -1.36
C THR A 234 1.27 11.39 -2.78
N TRP A 235 0.04 11.09 -3.23
CA TRP A 235 -0.51 11.47 -4.55
C TRP A 235 -1.94 12.00 -4.48
N SER A 236 -2.70 11.56 -3.50
CA SER A 236 -4.14 11.79 -3.35
C SER A 236 -4.57 13.27 -3.34
N LEU A 237 -3.76 14.18 -2.78
CA LEU A 237 -4.08 15.62 -2.81
C LEU A 237 -4.08 16.21 -4.23
N SER A 238 -3.27 15.65 -5.14
CA SER A 238 -3.26 16.10 -6.54
C SER A 238 -4.41 15.53 -7.37
N GLU A 239 -5.08 14.51 -6.84
CA GLU A 239 -6.18 13.79 -7.50
C GLU A 239 -7.55 14.12 -6.89
N CYS A 240 -7.57 14.96 -5.84
CA CYS A 240 -8.78 15.45 -5.21
C CYS A 240 -9.20 16.79 -5.85
N PRO A 241 -10.48 16.93 -6.27
CA PRO A 241 -11.02 18.20 -6.77
C PRO A 241 -11.03 19.32 -5.72
#